data_AF-A0A4R2QJZ4-F1
#
_entry.id   AF-A0A4R2QJZ4-F1
#
_cell.length_a   1.000
_cell.length_b   1.000
_cell.length_c   1.000
_cell.angle_alpha   90.00
_cell.angle_beta   90.00
_cell.angle_gamma   90.00
#
_symmetry.space_group_name_H-M   'P 1'
#
loop_
_entity.id
_entity.type
_entity.pdbx_description
1 polymer ?
#
loop_
_entity_poly.entity_id
_entity_poly.type
_entity_poly.pdbx_seq_one_letter_code
_entity_poly.pdbx_strand_id
1 'polypeptide(L)'
;MPESTIASPDLVPLDRLTPREHEVLVLLASGRSNASIAATLVLSPSAVAKHINSIFGKLDIPPTEVDNRRVLAALKYLHATAQGSVHPDH
;
A
#
# COMPACT_ATOMS: atom_id res chain seq x y z
N MET A 1 2.83 33.89 3.90
CA MET A 1 1.70 32.96 4.06
C MET A 1 1.83 31.94 2.94
N PRO A 2 1.99 30.63 3.24
CA PRO A 2 2.76 29.70 2.41
C PRO A 2 1.97 29.19 1.21
N GLU A 3 2.62 29.20 0.05
CA GLU A 3 2.20 28.53 -1.17
C GLU A 3 2.38 27.01 -0.98
N SER A 4 1.33 26.35 -0.49
CA SER A 4 1.22 24.89 -0.52
C SER A 4 0.94 24.45 -1.96
N THR A 5 1.95 24.35 -2.81
CA THR A 5 1.84 23.70 -4.12
C THR A 5 3.10 22.89 -4.40
N ILE A 6 3.19 21.74 -3.74
CA ILE A 6 3.99 20.62 -4.24
C ILE A 6 3.17 19.35 -4.04
N ALA A 7 2.05 19.24 -4.77
CA ALA A 7 1.43 17.94 -5.01
C ALA A 7 2.25 17.27 -6.12
N SER A 8 3.40 16.71 -5.76
CA SER A 8 4.20 15.88 -6.66
C SER A 8 3.36 14.69 -7.15
N PRO A 9 3.17 14.52 -8.47
CA PRO A 9 2.18 13.60 -9.03
C PRO A 9 2.73 12.16 -9.21
N ASP A 10 3.23 11.57 -8.13
CA ASP A 10 3.41 10.10 -8.03
C ASP A 10 3.21 9.61 -6.57
N LEU A 11 2.53 10.41 -5.75
CA LEU A 11 2.10 9.98 -4.44
C LEU A 11 0.97 8.99 -4.67
N VAL A 12 1.28 7.69 -4.62
CA VAL A 12 0.28 6.63 -4.53
C VAL A 12 -0.74 7.10 -3.50
N PRO A 13 -2.03 7.25 -3.85
CA PRO A 13 -3.02 7.83 -2.95
C PRO A 13 -3.39 6.80 -1.89
N LEU A 14 -2.47 6.57 -0.95
CA LEU A 14 -2.67 5.76 0.25
C LEU A 14 -3.85 6.31 1.07
N ASP A 15 -4.14 7.61 0.93
CA ASP A 15 -5.32 8.28 1.49
C ASP A 15 -6.66 7.69 1.01
N ARG A 16 -6.69 7.06 -0.18
CA ARG A 16 -7.91 6.38 -0.69
C ARG A 16 -8.13 4.98 -0.08
N LEU A 17 -7.14 4.47 0.65
CA LEU A 17 -7.24 3.20 1.36
C LEU A 17 -7.94 3.44 2.70
N THR A 18 -8.86 2.54 3.05
CA THR A 18 -9.42 2.52 4.40
C THR A 18 -8.34 2.13 5.41
N PRO A 19 -8.52 2.40 6.72
CA PRO A 19 -7.54 2.03 7.75
C PRO A 19 -7.15 0.56 7.67
N ARG A 20 -8.14 -0.30 7.40
CA ARG A 20 -7.95 -1.74 7.29
C ARG A 20 -7.14 -2.16 6.07
N GLU A 21 -7.39 -1.49 4.95
CA GLU A 21 -6.63 -1.71 3.71
C GLU A 21 -5.18 -1.26 3.85
N HIS A 22 -4.96 -0.15 4.56
CA HIS A 22 -3.62 0.33 4.88
C HIS A 22 -2.87 -0.69 5.75
N GLU A 23 -3.47 -1.21 6.83
CA GLU A 23 -2.83 -2.25 7.65
C GLU A 23 -2.44 -3.50 6.84
N VAL A 24 -3.33 -3.96 5.95
CA VAL A 24 -3.06 -5.09 5.05
C VAL A 24 -1.85 -4.78 4.15
N LEU A 25 -1.79 -3.57 3.57
CA LEU A 25 -0.71 -3.15 2.70
C LEU A 25 0.63 -3.06 3.45
N VAL A 26 0.65 -2.52 4.66
CA VAL A 26 1.84 -2.41 5.52
C VAL A 26 2.42 -3.80 5.81
N LEU A 27 1.58 -4.75 6.20
CA LEU A 27 2.02 -6.11 6.50
C LEU A 27 2.50 -6.83 5.23
N LEU A 28 1.82 -6.61 4.10
CA LEU A 28 2.22 -7.14 2.80
C LEU A 28 3.57 -6.57 2.34
N ALA A 29 3.80 -5.27 2.51
CA ALA A 29 5.08 -4.62 2.23
C ALA A 29 6.21 -5.10 3.14
N SER A 30 5.88 -5.54 4.35
CA SER A 30 6.82 -6.20 5.27
C SER A 30 7.15 -7.66 4.86
N GLY A 31 6.62 -8.15 3.73
CA GLY A 31 6.82 -9.52 3.26
C GLY A 31 5.99 -10.58 3.98
N ARG A 32 4.93 -10.18 4.71
CA ARG A 32 4.06 -11.13 5.43
C ARG A 32 3.18 -11.90 4.45
N SER A 33 3.09 -13.22 4.64
CA SER A 33 2.14 -14.08 3.91
C SER A 33 0.69 -13.78 4.32
N ASN A 34 -0.26 -14.02 3.41
CA ASN A 34 -1.70 -13.80 3.66
C ASN A 34 -2.21 -14.46 4.96
N ALA A 35 -1.69 -15.65 5.31
CA ALA A 35 -2.03 -16.34 6.55
C ALA A 35 -1.54 -15.58 7.80
N SER A 36 -0.34 -14.99 7.74
CA SER A 36 0.17 -14.14 8.82
C SER A 36 -0.61 -12.84 8.92
N ILE A 37 -0.95 -12.22 7.78
CA ILE A 37 -1.79 -11.01 7.75
C ILE A 37 -3.17 -11.30 8.35
N ALA A 38 -3.77 -12.43 7.97
CA ALA A 38 -5.03 -12.92 8.50
C ALA A 38 -4.98 -13.12 10.02
N ALA A 39 -3.92 -13.77 10.53
CA ALA A 39 -3.72 -13.95 11.96
C ALA A 39 -3.54 -12.61 12.70
N THR A 40 -2.72 -11.69 12.16
CA THR A 40 -2.46 -10.37 12.77
C THR A 40 -3.71 -9.52 12.82
N LEU A 41 -4.50 -9.49 11.74
CA LEU A 41 -5.73 -8.71 11.67
C LEU A 41 -6.93 -9.45 12.26
N VAL A 42 -6.78 -10.70 12.73
CA VAL A 42 -7.90 -11.54 13.20
C VAL A 42 -9.01 -11.64 12.13
N LEU A 43 -8.59 -11.82 10.88
CA LEU A 43 -9.46 -11.97 9.70
C LEU A 43 -9.28 -13.35 9.08
N SER A 44 -10.26 -13.81 8.32
CA SER A 44 -10.10 -15.02 7.51
C SER A 44 -9.19 -14.77 6.31
N PRO A 45 -8.43 -15.78 5.82
CA PRO A 45 -7.57 -15.64 4.64
C PRO A 45 -8.34 -15.18 3.39
N SER A 46 -9.59 -15.62 3.23
CA SER A 46 -10.48 -15.16 2.15
C SER A 46 -10.84 -13.68 2.27
N ALA A 47 -11.03 -13.18 3.49
CA ALA A 47 -11.28 -11.76 3.73
C ALA A 47 -10.03 -10.94 3.39
N VAL A 48 -8.84 -11.39 3.79
CA VAL A 48 -7.57 -10.75 3.41
C VAL A 48 -7.40 -10.71 1.89
N ALA A 49 -7.64 -11.82 1.19
CA ALA A 49 -7.58 -11.86 -0.27
C ALA A 49 -8.53 -10.83 -0.93
N LYS A 50 -9.73 -10.66 -0.38
CA LYS A 50 -10.70 -9.66 -0.86
C LYS A 50 -10.23 -8.22 -0.62
N HIS A 51 -9.64 -7.94 0.55
CA HIS A 51 -9.04 -6.63 0.83
C HIS A 51 -7.86 -6.37 -0.11
N ILE A 52 -6.94 -7.33 -0.29
CA ILE A 52 -5.81 -7.23 -1.21
C ILE A 52 -6.28 -6.89 -2.64
N ASN A 53 -7.33 -7.56 -3.12
CA ASN A 53 -7.88 -7.29 -4.45
C ASN A 53 -8.48 -5.87 -4.55
N SER A 54 -9.21 -5.42 -3.53
CA SER A 54 -9.71 -4.04 -3.46
C SER A 54 -8.59 -3.01 -3.42
N ILE A 55 -7.52 -3.28 -2.67
CA ILE A 55 -6.32 -2.44 -2.59
C ILE A 55 -5.67 -2.32 -3.96
N PHE A 56 -5.48 -3.43 -4.69
CA PHE A 56 -4.90 -3.41 -6.03
C PHE A 56 -5.74 -2.58 -7.01
N GLY A 57 -7.07 -2.68 -6.94
CA GLY A 57 -7.97 -1.84 -7.72
C GLY A 57 -7.85 -0.35 -7.37
N LYS A 58 -7.68 -0.02 -6.09
CA LYS A 58 -7.53 1.38 -5.63
C LYS A 58 -6.17 1.99 -5.95
N LEU A 59 -5.11 1.17 -5.94
CA LEU A 59 -3.74 1.58 -6.26
C LEU A 59 -3.46 1.62 -7.77
N ASP A 60 -4.49 1.38 -8.59
CA ASP A 60 -4.43 1.30 -10.05
C ASP A 60 -3.29 0.36 -10.50
N ILE A 61 -3.19 -0.80 -9.85
CA ILE A 61 -2.21 -1.82 -10.23
C ILE A 61 -2.89 -2.69 -11.29
N PRO A 62 -2.49 -2.57 -12.57
CA PRO A 62 -3.10 -3.35 -13.63
C PRO A 62 -2.94 -4.85 -13.33
N PRO A 63 -3.92 -5.68 -13.71
CA PRO A 63 -3.80 -7.12 -13.61
C PRO A 63 -2.76 -7.59 -14.62
N THR A 64 -1.48 -7.50 -14.26
CA THR A 64 -0.41 -8.08 -15.07
C THR A 64 -0.41 -9.57 -14.81
N GLU A 65 -0.31 -10.35 -15.89
CA GLU A 65 -0.29 -11.83 -15.83
C GLU A 65 1.11 -12.36 -15.50
N VAL A 66 2.14 -11.52 -15.61
CA VAL A 66 3.56 -11.90 -15.55
C VAL A 66 4.21 -11.55 -14.21
N ASP A 67 3.68 -10.57 -13.46
CA ASP A 67 4.31 -10.08 -12.22
C ASP A 67 3.53 -10.40 -10.94
N ASN A 68 4.27 -10.64 -9.86
CA ASN A 68 3.71 -10.80 -8.54
C ASN A 68 3.13 -9.45 -8.07
N ARG A 69 1.82 -9.21 -8.31
CA ARG A 69 1.10 -7.97 -7.89
C ARG A 69 1.35 -7.55 -6.44
N ARG A 70 1.65 -8.52 -5.58
CA ARG A 70 2.03 -8.28 -4.17
C ARG A 70 3.38 -7.57 -4.07
N VAL A 71 4.38 -8.00 -4.82
CA VAL A 71 5.69 -7.35 -4.87
C VAL A 71 5.55 -5.95 -5.45
N LEU A 72 4.74 -5.76 -6.50
CA LEU A 72 4.46 -4.42 -7.05
C LEU A 72 3.80 -3.49 -6.03
N ALA A 73 2.80 -3.97 -5.29
CA ALA A 73 2.15 -3.19 -4.24
C ALA A 73 3.11 -2.88 -3.07
N ALA A 74 3.92 -3.85 -2.67
CA ALA A 74 4.96 -3.67 -1.65
C ALA A 74 5.99 -2.61 -2.08
N LEU A 75 6.50 -2.70 -3.32
CA LEU A 75 7.45 -1.73 -3.88
C LEU A 75 6.85 -0.33 -3.99
N LYS A 76 5.59 -0.21 -4.46
CA LYS A 76 4.88 1.08 -4.47
C LYS A 76 4.77 1.68 -3.06
N TYR A 77 4.40 0.88 -2.07
CA TYR A 77 4.33 1.34 -0.68
C TYR A 77 5.70 1.77 -0.14
N LEU A 78 6.74 0.96 -0.35
CA LEU A 78 8.10 1.26 0.09
C LEU A 78 8.62 2.55 -0.56
N HIS A 79 8.40 2.74 -1.86
CA HIS A 79 8.74 3.99 -2.55
C HIS A 79 8.01 5.19 -1.94
N ALA A 80 6.71 5.05 -1.67
CA ALA A 80 5.93 6.11 -1.02
C ALA A 80 6.48 6.49 0.37
N THR A 81 6.84 5.50 1.19
CA THR A 81 7.35 5.73 2.55
C THR A 81 8.82 6.18 2.59
N ALA A 82 9.63 5.73 1.64
CA ALA A 82 11.03 6.14 1.51
C ALA A 82 11.15 7.60 1.04
N GLN A 83 10.26 8.03 0.12
CA GLN A 83 10.17 9.40 -0.36
C GLN A 83 9.55 10.36 0.68
N GLY A 84 8.70 9.84 1.57
CA GLY A 84 8.11 10.59 2.70
C GLY A 84 9.06 10.89 3.86
N SER A 85 10.31 10.37 3.81
CA SER A 85 11.34 10.62 4.83
C SER A 85 12.31 11.75 4.47
N VAL A 86 12.01 12.58 3.45
CA VAL A 86 12.69 13.87 3.28
C VAL A 86 12.19 14.82 4.37
N HIS A 87 12.81 14.71 5.54
CA HIS A 87 12.74 15.73 6.59
C HIS A 87 13.43 16.99 6.03
N PRO A 88 12.72 18.12 5.86
CA PRO A 88 13.39 19.39 5.61
C PRO A 88 13.90 19.90 6.96
N ASP A 89 15.16 19.62 7.28
CA ASP A 89 15.92 20.38 8.28
C ASP A 89 17.11 21.02 7.56
N HIS A 90 16.86 22.18 6.94
CA HIS A 90 17.53 23.46 7.19
C HIS A 90 16.98 24.55 6.26
#